data_AF-A0A9Q0CCE7-F1
#
_entry.id   AF-A0A9Q0CCE7-F1
#
_cell.length_a   1.000
_cell.length_b   1.000
_cell.length_c   1.000
_cell.angle_alpha   90.00
_cell.angle_beta   90.00
_cell.angle_gamma   90.00
#
_symmetry.space_group_name_H-M   'P 1'
#
loop_
_entity.id
_entity.type
_entity.pdbx_description
1 polymer ?
#
loop_
_entity_poly.entity_id
_entity_poly.type
_entity_poly.pdbx_seq_one_letter_code
_entity_poly.pdbx_strand_id
1 'polypeptide(L)'
;MTKGYIATLLIFPLISLILNPTSAQPASAPGPAGPTNITAILEKGGQFTTLLRLMNSTQEVDQINNQLNNSNSGVTIFAPTDNAFNSLPAGTLNSLTDQEKVSLIQFHVIPKYLSTSELGTVSNPVATQAGNSANGEFPLNVTASGQQVNISTGVVNATVDNTIHSDGQLVVYQVNQVLLPQSIFGAQSPATAPAPAEAKKDKSKPTSESPASSDDVDTTSNSATGPAIDQGMRVAFVGSFCLFAWGFL
;
A
#
# COMPACT_ATOMS: atom_id res chain seq x y z
N MET A 1 97.92 -23.71 -22.70
CA MET A 1 97.01 -23.25 -23.78
C MET A 1 95.63 -23.83 -23.51
N THR A 2 94.56 -23.17 -23.99
CA THR A 2 93.16 -23.66 -23.96
C THR A 2 92.55 -23.82 -22.55
N LYS A 3 91.36 -23.35 -22.16
CA LYS A 3 90.41 -22.27 -22.51
C LYS A 3 89.02 -22.77 -22.06
N GLY A 4 88.31 -21.97 -21.27
CA GLY A 4 86.88 -22.13 -20.95
C GLY A 4 86.55 -22.96 -19.71
N TYR A 5 85.36 -22.83 -19.11
CA TYR A 5 84.42 -21.69 -19.04
C TYR A 5 83.22 -22.11 -18.15
N ILE A 6 82.67 -21.17 -17.36
CA ILE A 6 81.27 -21.11 -16.86
C ILE A 6 80.71 -22.33 -16.08
N ALA A 7 80.29 -22.10 -14.82
CA ALA A 7 78.92 -22.38 -14.34
C ALA A 7 78.76 -22.04 -12.83
N THR A 8 78.31 -20.83 -12.50
CA THR A 8 77.90 -20.50 -11.12
C THR A 8 76.47 -21.01 -10.88
N LEU A 9 76.33 -22.21 -10.33
CA LEU A 9 75.04 -22.86 -10.13
C LEU A 9 74.50 -22.57 -8.71
N LEU A 10 73.55 -21.63 -8.61
CA LEU A 10 72.87 -21.30 -7.36
C LEU A 10 71.94 -22.44 -6.92
N ILE A 11 72.23 -23.04 -5.76
CA ILE A 11 71.40 -24.09 -5.16
C ILE A 11 70.25 -23.43 -4.40
N PHE A 12 69.08 -23.33 -5.03
CA PHE A 12 67.84 -22.99 -4.31
C PHE A 12 67.35 -24.21 -3.50
N PRO A 13 67.04 -24.07 -2.20
CA PRO A 13 66.51 -25.17 -1.41
C PRO A 13 65.09 -25.52 -1.86
N LEU A 14 64.86 -26.80 -2.15
CA LEU A 14 63.58 -27.31 -2.63
C LEU A 14 62.59 -27.41 -1.46
N ILE A 15 61.80 -26.35 -1.25
CA ILE A 15 60.74 -26.32 -0.25
C ILE A 15 59.63 -27.28 -0.69
N SER A 16 59.58 -28.47 -0.07
CA SER A 16 58.51 -29.44 -0.26
C SER A 16 57.20 -28.90 0.33
N LEU A 17 56.42 -28.20 -0.49
CA LEU A 17 55.05 -27.82 -0.15
C LEU A 17 54.19 -29.09 -0.03
N ILE A 18 54.00 -29.57 1.20
CA ILE A 18 53.04 -30.61 1.51
C ILE A 18 51.63 -30.09 1.24
N LEU A 19 51.07 -30.45 0.09
CA LEU A 19 49.66 -30.29 -0.20
C LEU A 19 48.88 -31.23 0.74
N ASN A 20 48.49 -30.72 1.91
CA ASN A 20 47.39 -31.32 2.66
C ASN A 20 46.17 -31.32 1.73
N PRO A 21 45.56 -32.47 1.41
CA PRO A 21 44.27 -32.47 0.76
C PRO A 21 43.26 -31.93 1.78
N THR A 22 42.95 -30.64 1.70
CA THR A 22 41.71 -30.12 2.27
C THR A 22 40.58 -30.87 1.60
N SER A 23 40.12 -31.94 2.23
CA SER A 23 38.89 -32.61 1.86
C SER A 23 37.83 -31.52 1.83
N ALA A 24 37.31 -31.22 0.64
CA ALA A 24 36.14 -30.38 0.50
C ALA A 24 34.99 -31.16 1.13
N GLN A 25 34.83 -31.00 2.46
CA GLN A 25 33.71 -31.50 3.21
C GLN A 25 32.47 -31.05 2.44
N PRO A 26 31.63 -31.98 1.94
CA PRO A 26 30.42 -31.59 1.24
C PRO A 26 29.67 -30.63 2.14
N ALA A 27 29.50 -29.39 1.69
CA ALA A 27 28.75 -28.40 2.44
C ALA A 27 27.39 -29.03 2.70
N SER A 28 27.09 -29.32 3.97
CA SER A 28 25.89 -30.05 4.34
C SER A 28 24.72 -29.33 3.70
N ALA A 29 24.08 -29.97 2.71
CA ALA A 29 23.00 -29.36 1.96
C ALA A 29 22.01 -28.80 2.98
N PRO A 30 21.61 -27.51 2.89
CA PRO A 30 20.85 -26.84 3.93
C PRO A 30 19.74 -27.76 4.43
N GLY A 31 19.83 -28.17 5.70
CA GLY A 31 18.97 -29.20 6.25
C GLY A 31 17.52 -28.81 5.98
N PRO A 32 16.68 -29.75 5.49
CA PRO A 32 15.36 -29.42 4.97
C PRO A 32 14.64 -28.50 5.95
N ALA A 33 14.26 -27.31 5.47
CA ALA A 33 13.85 -26.21 6.32
C ALA A 33 12.80 -26.71 7.32
N GLY A 34 13.11 -26.57 8.62
CA GLY A 34 12.17 -26.95 9.67
C GLY A 34 10.86 -26.19 9.46
N PRO A 35 9.69 -26.83 9.74
CA PRO A 35 8.38 -26.35 9.28
C PRO A 35 8.24 -24.84 9.50
N THR A 36 8.03 -24.11 8.40
CA THR A 36 8.30 -22.66 8.36
C THR A 36 7.33 -21.88 9.24
N ASN A 37 7.78 -21.56 10.46
CA ASN A 37 6.95 -20.95 11.50
C ASN A 37 6.97 -19.42 11.40
N ILE A 38 5.86 -18.84 10.95
CA ILE A 38 5.70 -17.38 10.77
C ILE A 38 5.93 -16.61 12.07
N THR A 39 5.45 -17.15 13.21
CA THR A 39 5.67 -16.60 14.56
C THR A 39 7.16 -16.39 14.84
N ALA A 40 8.00 -17.42 14.69
CA ALA A 40 9.42 -17.35 15.00
C ALA A 40 10.20 -16.38 14.07
N ILE A 41 9.70 -16.16 12.85
CA ILE A 41 10.24 -15.16 11.91
C ILE A 41 9.90 -13.75 12.39
N LEU A 42 8.64 -13.49 12.76
CA LEU A 42 8.18 -12.19 13.26
C LEU A 42 8.79 -11.84 14.62
N GLU A 43 8.92 -12.82 15.53
CA GLU A 43 9.58 -12.67 16.83
C GLU A 43 11.06 -12.29 16.69
N LYS A 44 11.80 -12.93 15.77
CA LYS A 44 13.18 -12.52 15.45
C LYS A 44 13.28 -11.14 14.83
N GLY A 45 12.23 -10.67 14.17
CA GLY A 45 12.12 -9.29 13.69
C GLY A 45 11.93 -8.27 14.81
N GLY A 46 11.36 -8.66 15.96
CA GLY A 46 11.18 -7.81 17.16
C GLY A 46 10.20 -6.64 17.05
N GLN A 47 9.92 -6.18 15.82
CA GLN A 47 9.16 -4.97 15.49
C GLN A 47 7.78 -5.26 14.89
N PHE A 48 7.24 -6.44 15.16
CA PHE A 48 5.96 -6.96 14.63
C PHE A 48 5.01 -7.43 15.76
N THR A 49 5.17 -6.90 16.97
CA THR A 49 4.49 -7.42 18.17
C THR A 49 2.98 -7.21 18.13
N THR A 50 2.51 -6.10 17.57
CA THR A 50 1.08 -5.82 17.35
C THR A 50 0.47 -6.73 16.30
N LEU A 51 1.19 -7.00 15.20
CA LEU A 51 0.77 -7.95 14.17
C LEU A 51 0.64 -9.36 14.76
N LEU A 52 1.68 -9.81 15.47
CA LEU A 52 1.72 -11.16 16.06
C LEU A 52 0.61 -11.36 17.11
N ARG A 53 0.36 -10.35 17.95
CA ARG A 53 -0.79 -10.34 18.89
C ARG A 53 -2.12 -10.45 18.15
N LEU A 54 -2.27 -9.78 17.01
CA LEU A 54 -3.49 -9.84 16.21
C LEU A 54 -3.67 -11.23 15.56
N MET A 55 -2.64 -11.75 14.88
CA MET A 55 -2.66 -13.07 14.23
C MET A 55 -2.88 -14.23 15.22
N ASN A 56 -2.32 -14.14 16.44
CA ASN A 56 -2.58 -15.10 17.50
C ASN A 56 -4.02 -15.00 18.03
N SER A 57 -4.57 -13.78 18.14
CA SER A 57 -5.95 -13.56 18.57
C SER A 57 -7.00 -14.03 17.55
N THR A 58 -6.63 -14.15 16.28
CA THR A 58 -7.50 -14.61 15.18
C THR A 58 -7.20 -16.04 14.73
N GLN A 59 -6.19 -16.71 15.31
CA GLN A 59 -5.67 -18.03 14.90
C GLN A 59 -5.21 -18.13 13.42
N GLU A 60 -4.97 -17.00 12.77
CA GLU A 60 -4.49 -16.96 11.38
C GLU A 60 -3.08 -17.54 11.24
N VAL A 61 -2.27 -17.52 12.30
CA VAL A 61 -0.98 -18.22 12.37
C VAL A 61 -1.13 -19.69 12.02
N ASP A 62 -2.13 -20.37 12.61
CA ASP A 62 -2.37 -21.79 12.38
C ASP A 62 -2.83 -22.05 10.94
N GLN A 63 -3.68 -21.20 10.38
CA GLN A 63 -4.15 -21.32 9.00
C GLN A 63 -3.01 -21.19 7.99
N ILE A 64 -2.17 -20.16 8.11
CA ILE A 64 -1.09 -19.90 7.15
C ILE A 64 0.06 -20.90 7.33
N ASN A 65 0.39 -21.31 8.57
CA ASN A 65 1.33 -22.41 8.82
C ASN A 65 0.80 -23.72 8.20
N ASN A 66 -0.50 -24.04 8.33
CA ASN A 66 -1.08 -25.21 7.68
C ASN A 66 -1.05 -25.09 6.15
N GLN A 67 -1.33 -23.91 5.58
CA GLN A 67 -1.20 -23.67 4.14
C GLN A 67 0.22 -23.93 3.65
N LEU A 68 1.25 -23.40 4.33
CA LEU A 68 2.66 -23.64 3.99
C LEU A 68 3.05 -25.12 4.06
N ASN A 69 2.59 -25.87 5.06
CA ASN A 69 2.94 -27.28 5.23
C ASN A 69 2.14 -28.23 4.30
N ASN A 70 0.98 -27.80 3.78
CA ASN A 70 0.09 -28.65 2.96
C ASN A 70 -0.05 -28.20 1.50
N SER A 71 0.48 -27.03 1.10
CA SER A 71 0.27 -26.43 -0.23
C SER A 71 1.54 -25.88 -0.87
N ASN A 72 1.96 -26.47 -1.98
CA ASN A 72 3.12 -26.01 -2.78
C ASN A 72 2.94 -24.65 -3.48
N SER A 73 1.78 -24.00 -3.37
CA SER A 73 1.48 -22.69 -3.99
C SER A 73 2.31 -21.53 -3.42
N GLY A 74 2.86 -21.70 -2.21
CA GLY A 74 3.58 -20.68 -1.48
C GLY A 74 2.70 -19.52 -0.99
N VAL A 75 3.29 -18.65 -0.17
CA VAL A 75 2.61 -17.53 0.49
C VAL A 75 3.50 -16.30 0.52
N THR A 76 2.90 -15.13 0.29
CA THR A 76 3.53 -13.82 0.49
C THR A 76 2.80 -13.08 1.59
N ILE A 77 3.52 -12.62 2.62
CA ILE A 77 2.95 -11.89 3.75
C ILE A 77 3.54 -10.48 3.80
N PHE A 78 2.70 -9.46 3.81
CA PHE A 78 3.09 -8.09 4.14
C PHE A 78 2.99 -7.91 5.67
N ALA A 79 4.12 -7.79 6.35
CA ALA A 79 4.21 -7.58 7.78
C ALA A 79 4.34 -6.07 8.09
N PRO A 80 3.26 -5.38 8.49
CA PRO A 80 3.34 -4.02 9.00
C PRO A 80 4.08 -3.98 10.33
N THR A 81 5.02 -3.05 10.46
CA THR A 81 5.77 -2.86 11.71
C THR A 81 4.88 -2.27 12.81
N ASP A 82 5.32 -2.34 14.07
CA ASP A 82 4.67 -1.64 15.17
C ASP A 82 4.57 -0.12 14.94
N ASN A 83 5.49 0.48 14.17
CA ASN A 83 5.41 1.89 13.74
C ASN A 83 4.29 2.14 12.72
N ALA A 84 3.98 1.16 11.86
CA ALA A 84 2.83 1.22 10.96
C ALA A 84 1.52 1.23 11.76
N PHE A 85 1.40 0.40 12.79
CA PHE A 85 0.23 0.41 13.68
C PHE A 85 0.13 1.69 14.52
N ASN A 86 1.26 2.23 14.99
CA ASN A 86 1.31 3.53 15.68
C ASN A 86 0.98 4.72 14.76
N SER A 87 1.02 4.53 13.43
CA SER A 87 0.60 5.53 12.44
C SER A 87 -0.92 5.52 12.18
N LEU A 88 -1.64 4.50 12.65
CA LEU A 88 -3.10 4.46 12.61
C LEU A 88 -3.71 5.28 13.76
N PRO A 89 -4.96 5.79 13.61
CA PRO A 89 -5.67 6.44 14.70
C PRO A 89 -5.81 5.52 15.94
N ALA A 90 -5.56 6.08 17.12
CA ALA A 90 -5.69 5.35 18.37
C ALA A 90 -7.13 4.84 18.54
N GLY A 91 -7.27 3.52 18.72
CA GLY A 91 -8.56 2.85 18.84
C GLY A 91 -9.04 2.12 17.57
N THR A 92 -8.46 2.35 16.39
CA THR A 92 -8.91 1.72 15.13
C THR A 92 -8.97 0.19 15.23
N LEU A 93 -7.96 -0.48 15.79
CA LEU A 93 -7.98 -1.95 15.98
C LEU A 93 -8.99 -2.43 17.04
N ASN A 94 -9.44 -1.56 17.94
CA ASN A 94 -10.40 -1.88 19.00
C ASN A 94 -11.85 -1.65 18.54
N SER A 95 -12.09 -0.79 17.54
CA SER A 95 -13.39 -0.65 16.89
C SER A 95 -13.72 -1.78 15.91
N LEU A 96 -12.75 -2.59 15.50
CA LEU A 96 -12.98 -3.76 14.64
C LEU A 96 -13.60 -4.93 15.42
N THR A 97 -14.59 -5.56 14.81
CA THR A 97 -15.04 -6.92 15.17
C THR A 97 -13.95 -7.94 14.86
N ASP A 98 -14.04 -9.14 15.44
CA ASP A 98 -13.05 -10.20 15.20
C ASP A 98 -13.08 -10.72 13.76
N GLN A 99 -14.25 -10.66 13.09
CA GLN A 99 -14.39 -10.91 11.65
C GLN A 99 -13.56 -9.91 10.82
N GLU A 100 -13.62 -8.62 11.15
CA GLU A 100 -12.84 -7.59 10.45
C GLU A 100 -11.35 -7.70 10.74
N LYS A 101 -10.95 -8.14 11.95
CA LYS A 101 -9.55 -8.45 12.27
C LYS A 101 -9.03 -9.62 11.44
N VAL A 102 -9.82 -10.68 11.29
CA VAL A 102 -9.53 -11.83 10.40
C VAL A 102 -9.37 -11.34 8.95
N SER A 103 -10.31 -10.56 8.42
CA SER A 103 -10.21 -9.99 7.06
C SER A 103 -9.01 -9.05 6.90
N LEU A 104 -8.64 -8.27 7.93
CA LEU A 104 -7.45 -7.40 7.89
C LEU A 104 -6.17 -8.23 7.80
N ILE A 105 -6.01 -9.29 8.61
CA ILE A 105 -4.85 -10.19 8.51
C ILE A 105 -4.81 -10.87 7.14
N GLN A 106 -5.92 -11.45 6.69
CA GLN A 106 -6.00 -12.10 5.38
C GLN A 106 -5.73 -11.14 4.20
N PHE A 107 -5.99 -9.84 4.34
CA PHE A 107 -5.67 -8.85 3.30
C PHE A 107 -4.15 -8.56 3.19
N HIS A 108 -3.39 -8.83 4.26
CA HIS A 108 -1.93 -8.80 4.24
C HIS A 108 -1.29 -10.07 3.68
N VAL A 109 -2.08 -11.12 3.40
CA VAL A 109 -1.59 -12.41 2.92
C VAL A 109 -2.05 -12.64 1.48
N ILE A 110 -1.10 -12.84 0.57
CA ILE A 110 -1.37 -13.34 -0.79
C ILE A 110 -1.13 -14.86 -0.79
N PRO A 111 -2.08 -15.69 -1.23
CA PRO A 111 -1.97 -17.16 -1.27
C PRO A 111 -1.11 -17.66 -2.46
N LYS A 112 -0.01 -16.93 -2.74
CA LYS A 112 1.00 -17.21 -3.76
C LYS A 112 2.34 -16.68 -3.28
N TYR A 113 3.42 -17.39 -3.57
CA TYR A 113 4.77 -16.81 -3.53
C TYR A 113 4.92 -15.75 -4.63
N LEU A 114 5.46 -14.57 -4.30
CA LEU A 114 5.81 -13.50 -5.23
C LEU A 114 7.12 -12.82 -4.77
N SER A 115 8.18 -12.96 -5.56
CA SER A 115 9.42 -12.18 -5.38
C SER A 115 9.19 -10.67 -5.60
N THR A 116 10.13 -9.83 -5.17
CA THR A 116 10.07 -8.37 -5.41
C THR A 116 10.01 -8.02 -6.90
N SER A 117 10.63 -8.84 -7.77
CA SER A 117 10.54 -8.69 -9.22
C SER A 117 9.14 -9.05 -9.73
N GLU A 118 8.51 -10.10 -9.21
CA GLU A 118 7.16 -10.50 -9.61
C GLU A 118 6.10 -9.52 -9.10
N LEU A 119 6.26 -8.98 -7.88
CA LEU A 119 5.46 -7.87 -7.35
C LEU A 119 5.55 -6.61 -8.22
N GLY A 120 6.67 -6.40 -8.92
CA GLY A 120 6.82 -5.32 -9.90
C GLY A 120 6.13 -5.56 -11.24
N THR A 121 5.82 -6.81 -11.59
CA THR A 121 5.24 -7.21 -12.89
C THR A 121 3.82 -7.80 -12.78
N VAL A 122 3.28 -7.92 -11.57
CA VAL A 122 1.97 -8.54 -11.31
C VAL A 122 0.82 -7.74 -11.93
N SER A 123 -0.15 -8.44 -12.51
CA SER A 123 -1.38 -7.81 -12.98
C SER A 123 -2.22 -7.31 -11.79
N ASN A 124 -2.55 -6.03 -11.80
CA ASN A 124 -3.33 -5.38 -10.76
C ASN A 124 -4.84 -5.37 -11.09
N PRO A 125 -5.73 -5.45 -10.07
CA PRO A 125 -5.44 -5.63 -8.65
C PRO A 125 -5.10 -7.09 -8.28
N VAL A 126 -4.25 -7.26 -7.28
CA VAL A 126 -3.72 -8.55 -6.81
C VAL A 126 -4.67 -9.19 -5.79
N ALA A 127 -5.06 -10.44 -6.02
CA ALA A 127 -5.91 -11.20 -5.09
C ALA A 127 -5.18 -11.53 -3.77
N THR A 128 -5.91 -11.44 -2.66
CA THR A 128 -5.44 -11.74 -1.29
C THR A 128 -6.27 -12.86 -0.67
N GLN A 129 -5.91 -13.36 0.51
CA GLN A 129 -6.76 -14.33 1.25
C GLN A 129 -8.11 -13.71 1.65
N ALA A 130 -8.18 -12.39 1.88
CA ALA A 130 -9.40 -11.73 2.38
C ALA A 130 -10.58 -11.79 1.40
N GLY A 131 -10.29 -11.87 0.10
CA GLY A 131 -11.31 -11.98 -0.94
C GLY A 131 -10.76 -11.65 -2.33
N ASN A 132 -11.63 -11.86 -3.33
CA ASN A 132 -11.27 -11.69 -4.73
C ASN A 132 -11.38 -10.23 -5.16
N SER A 133 -10.27 -9.64 -5.61
CA SER A 133 -10.19 -8.27 -6.10
C SER A 133 -11.02 -8.01 -7.37
N ALA A 134 -11.50 -9.04 -8.06
CA ALA A 134 -12.34 -8.94 -9.26
C ALA A 134 -13.66 -8.13 -9.04
N ASN A 135 -14.18 -8.10 -7.81
CA ASN A 135 -15.38 -7.34 -7.46
C ASN A 135 -15.08 -5.91 -6.97
N GLY A 136 -13.80 -5.51 -6.88
CA GLY A 136 -13.40 -4.23 -6.29
C GLY A 136 -13.49 -4.15 -4.75
N GLU A 137 -13.81 -5.28 -4.09
CA GLU A 137 -14.00 -5.38 -2.63
C GLU A 137 -12.65 -5.34 -1.88
N PHE A 138 -11.64 -6.04 -2.41
CA PHE A 138 -10.28 -6.08 -1.88
C PHE A 138 -9.26 -5.66 -2.94
N PRO A 139 -9.23 -4.37 -3.34
CA PRO A 139 -8.28 -3.87 -4.32
C PRO A 139 -6.90 -3.72 -3.67
N LEU A 140 -5.93 -4.53 -4.11
CA LEU A 140 -4.53 -4.39 -3.75
C LEU A 140 -3.71 -4.12 -5.00
N ASN A 141 -3.25 -2.88 -5.17
CA ASN A 141 -2.47 -2.45 -6.33
C ASN A 141 -0.99 -2.38 -5.95
N VAL A 142 -0.15 -3.19 -6.57
CA VAL A 142 1.30 -3.22 -6.33
C VAL A 142 2.04 -2.62 -7.53
N THR A 143 2.99 -1.71 -7.28
CA THR A 143 3.76 -1.02 -8.32
C THR A 143 5.23 -0.87 -7.92
N ALA A 144 6.13 -1.41 -8.76
CA ALA A 144 7.56 -1.15 -8.63
C ALA A 144 7.91 0.26 -9.16
N SER A 145 8.78 0.96 -8.44
CA SER A 145 9.36 2.25 -8.82
C SER A 145 10.88 2.18 -8.61
N GLY A 146 11.59 1.85 -9.68
CA GLY A 146 13.02 1.53 -9.60
C GLY A 146 13.25 0.26 -8.78
N GLN A 147 13.94 0.39 -7.66
CA GLN A 147 14.18 -0.72 -6.71
C GLN A 147 13.12 -0.81 -5.60
N GLN A 148 12.23 0.18 -5.49
CA GLN A 148 11.24 0.26 -4.41
C GLN A 148 9.90 -0.35 -4.85
N VAL A 149 9.31 -1.25 -4.05
CA VAL A 149 7.93 -1.70 -4.25
C VAL A 149 6.99 -0.82 -3.42
N ASN A 150 5.92 -0.34 -4.06
CA ASN A 150 4.83 0.42 -3.47
C ASN A 150 3.55 -0.42 -3.56
N ILE A 151 2.65 -0.22 -2.60
CA ILE A 151 1.39 -0.95 -2.47
C ILE A 151 0.30 0.09 -2.17
N SER A 152 -0.82 0.06 -2.87
CA SER A 152 -1.96 0.95 -2.67
C SER A 152 -3.23 0.13 -2.48
N THR A 153 -4.04 0.51 -1.48
CA THR A 153 -5.29 -0.17 -1.11
C THR A 153 -6.54 0.66 -1.45
N GLY A 154 -6.35 1.77 -2.17
CA GLY A 154 -7.34 2.85 -2.32
C GLY A 154 -7.45 3.75 -1.09
N VAL A 155 -7.25 3.20 0.11
CA VAL A 155 -7.30 3.94 1.40
C VAL A 155 -5.92 4.35 1.89
N VAL A 156 -4.91 3.49 1.71
CA VAL A 156 -3.54 3.68 2.21
C VAL A 156 -2.53 3.33 1.11
N ASN A 157 -1.44 4.10 1.04
CA ASN A 157 -0.24 3.74 0.29
C ASN A 157 0.86 3.30 1.26
N ALA A 158 1.36 2.09 1.09
CA ALA A 158 2.46 1.49 1.83
C ALA A 158 3.68 1.26 0.92
N THR A 159 4.87 1.18 1.52
CA THR A 159 6.12 0.80 0.85
C THR A 159 6.70 -0.45 1.48
N VAL A 160 7.31 -1.33 0.68
CA VAL A 160 8.06 -2.49 1.17
C VAL A 160 9.46 -2.03 1.59
N ASP A 161 9.71 -1.90 2.88
CA ASP A 161 10.98 -1.37 3.40
C ASP A 161 12.12 -2.41 3.29
N ASN A 162 11.79 -3.69 3.52
CA ASN A 162 12.77 -4.77 3.59
C ASN A 162 12.10 -6.15 3.39
N THR A 163 12.89 -7.18 3.10
CA THR A 163 12.46 -8.59 3.16
C THR A 163 12.96 -9.20 4.48
N ILE A 164 12.04 -9.64 5.34
CA ILE A 164 12.35 -10.25 6.65
C ILE A 164 12.74 -11.72 6.50
N HIS A 165 12.10 -12.42 5.56
CA HIS A 165 12.37 -13.83 5.26
C HIS A 165 11.97 -14.16 3.83
N SER A 166 12.69 -15.08 3.19
CA SER A 166 12.38 -15.62 1.85
C SER A 166 13.00 -17.02 1.76
N ASP A 167 12.18 -18.03 1.47
CA ASP A 167 12.57 -19.45 1.42
C ASP A 167 11.97 -20.16 0.18
N GLY A 168 11.65 -19.40 -0.87
CA GLY A 168 11.02 -19.90 -2.10
C GLY A 168 9.56 -20.37 -1.96
N GLN A 169 9.12 -20.72 -0.75
CA GLN A 169 7.72 -21.07 -0.42
C GLN A 169 7.04 -19.98 0.40
N LEU A 170 7.70 -19.47 1.45
CA LEU A 170 7.28 -18.27 2.18
C LEU A 170 8.15 -17.08 1.78
N VAL A 171 7.55 -15.91 1.65
CA VAL A 171 8.24 -14.62 1.71
C VAL A 171 7.49 -13.63 2.61
N VAL A 172 8.24 -12.93 3.47
CA VAL A 172 7.71 -11.95 4.43
C VAL A 172 8.34 -10.59 4.14
N TYR A 173 7.53 -9.65 3.69
CA TYR A 173 7.92 -8.28 3.36
C TYR A 173 7.54 -7.34 4.49
N GLN A 174 8.49 -6.60 5.04
CA GLN A 174 8.21 -5.50 5.94
C GLN A 174 7.52 -4.37 5.16
N VAL A 175 6.41 -3.84 5.70
CA VAL A 175 5.77 -2.63 5.17
C VAL A 175 5.69 -1.51 6.21
N ASN A 176 5.83 -0.26 5.75
CA ASN A 176 5.81 0.93 6.60
C ASN A 176 4.41 1.35 7.08
N GLN A 177 3.35 0.84 6.45
CA GLN A 177 1.95 1.16 6.73
C GLN A 177 1.09 -0.11 6.72
N VAL A 178 0.03 -0.10 7.53
CA VAL A 178 -0.94 -1.21 7.57
C VAL A 178 -1.81 -1.17 6.31
N LEU A 179 -1.95 -2.29 5.62
CA LEU A 179 -2.81 -2.42 4.45
C LEU A 179 -4.27 -2.42 4.90
N LEU A 180 -4.96 -1.30 4.69
CA LEU A 180 -6.37 -1.12 5.06
C LEU A 180 -7.28 -1.44 3.85
N PRO A 181 -8.07 -2.54 3.88
CA PRO A 181 -8.96 -2.88 2.78
C PRO A 181 -10.13 -1.89 2.65
N GLN A 182 -10.48 -1.55 1.41
CA GLN A 182 -11.47 -0.50 1.13
C GLN A 182 -12.88 -0.82 1.66
N SER A 183 -13.28 -2.10 1.72
CA SER A 183 -14.57 -2.51 2.29
C SER A 183 -14.74 -2.26 3.79
N ILE A 184 -13.64 -2.12 4.55
CA ILE A 184 -13.68 -1.85 6.00
C ILE A 184 -13.41 -0.36 6.28
N PHE A 185 -12.52 0.28 5.52
CA PHE A 185 -12.00 1.62 5.83
C PHE A 185 -12.37 2.71 4.82
N GLY A 186 -12.72 2.35 3.57
CA GLY A 186 -12.88 3.27 2.45
C GLY A 186 -14.11 4.18 2.50
N ALA A 187 -15.07 3.88 3.38
CA ALA A 187 -16.25 4.73 3.62
C ALA A 187 -16.16 5.55 4.93
N GLN A 188 -15.14 5.32 5.77
CA GLN A 188 -15.15 5.75 7.17
C GLN A 188 -13.97 6.64 7.59
N SER A 189 -13.02 6.88 6.68
CA SER A 189 -11.96 7.89 6.85
C SER A 189 -12.22 9.10 5.92
N PRO A 190 -12.64 10.30 6.41
CA PRO A 190 -12.87 10.69 7.80
C PRO A 190 -14.35 10.97 8.12
N ALA A 191 -14.97 10.14 8.97
CA ALA A 191 -16.22 10.50 9.64
C ALA A 191 -15.92 11.45 10.82
N THR A 192 -15.88 12.76 10.53
CA THR A 192 -15.95 13.88 11.49
C THR A 192 -15.13 13.71 12.79
N ALA A 193 -13.82 13.93 12.71
CA ALA A 193 -13.15 14.54 13.85
C ALA A 193 -13.72 15.96 13.98
N PRO A 194 -14.45 16.32 15.06
CA PRO A 194 -14.91 17.69 15.23
C PRO A 194 -13.67 18.56 15.41
N ALA A 195 -13.43 19.46 14.46
CA ALA A 195 -12.33 20.42 14.56
C ALA A 195 -12.42 21.15 15.92
N PRO A 196 -11.32 21.23 16.69
CA PRO A 196 -11.33 21.91 17.98
C PRO A 196 -11.92 23.31 17.82
N ALA A 197 -13.07 23.55 18.45
CA ALA A 197 -13.90 24.70 18.13
C ALA A 197 -13.12 26.00 18.31
N GLU A 198 -12.89 26.74 17.21
CA GLU A 198 -12.15 27.99 17.25
C GLU A 198 -12.83 28.95 18.22
N ALA A 199 -12.13 29.26 19.31
CA ALA A 199 -12.68 30.02 20.42
C ALA A 199 -12.94 31.47 19.97
N LYS A 200 -14.21 31.78 19.68
CA LYS A 200 -14.68 33.13 19.34
C LYS A 200 -14.18 34.14 20.37
N LYS A 201 -13.22 34.97 19.98
CA LYS A 201 -12.88 36.18 20.73
C LYS A 201 -13.87 37.28 20.38
N ASP A 202 -14.46 37.87 21.42
CA ASP A 202 -15.48 38.91 21.36
C ASP A 202 -14.86 40.31 21.59
N LYS A 203 -15.63 41.35 21.23
CA LYS A 203 -15.38 42.81 21.39
C LYS A 203 -14.35 43.41 20.41
N SER A 204 -14.52 44.66 19.93
CA SER A 204 -15.36 45.77 20.43
C SER A 204 -16.06 46.59 19.32
N LYS A 205 -17.17 47.25 19.68
CA LYS A 205 -17.84 48.37 18.95
C LYS A 205 -17.22 49.72 19.41
N PRO A 206 -17.28 50.83 18.63
CA PRO A 206 -18.47 51.71 18.56
C PRO A 206 -18.82 52.13 17.09
N THR A 207 -20.07 52.42 16.68
CA THR A 207 -20.91 53.64 16.92
C THR A 207 -20.18 54.93 16.51
N SER A 208 -20.64 55.76 15.55
CA SER A 208 -21.92 55.82 14.79
C SER A 208 -21.71 56.48 13.38
N GLU A 209 -22.61 57.12 12.61
CA GLU A 209 -23.97 57.67 12.81
C GLU A 209 -24.82 57.67 11.48
N SER A 210 -25.48 58.78 11.11
CA SER A 210 -26.36 59.08 9.93
C SER A 210 -26.22 60.60 9.60
N PRO A 211 -26.85 61.28 8.59
CA PRO A 211 -27.99 61.00 7.68
C PRO A 211 -27.58 60.85 6.17
N ALA A 212 -28.36 60.43 5.15
CA ALA A 212 -29.78 60.42 4.74
C ALA A 212 -30.10 61.40 3.55
N SER A 213 -31.15 61.09 2.75
CA SER A 213 -31.70 61.85 1.58
C SER A 213 -30.89 61.86 0.26
N SER A 214 -31.45 62.01 -0.97
CA SER A 214 -32.83 61.88 -1.50
C SER A 214 -32.86 61.97 -3.06
N ASP A 215 -33.94 61.47 -3.68
CA ASP A 215 -34.64 61.87 -4.94
C ASP A 215 -33.93 61.98 -6.34
N ASP A 216 -34.47 61.19 -7.29
CA ASP A 216 -34.94 61.42 -8.68
C ASP A 216 -34.33 62.41 -9.75
N VAL A 217 -34.75 62.13 -11.00
CA VAL A 217 -34.82 62.95 -12.24
C VAL A 217 -33.72 62.82 -13.32
N ASP A 218 -34.14 62.09 -14.36
CA ASP A 218 -33.92 62.08 -15.83
C ASP A 218 -33.23 63.25 -16.61
N THR A 219 -33.03 62.96 -17.91
CA THR A 219 -33.00 63.87 -19.09
C THR A 219 -31.64 64.39 -19.58
N THR A 220 -31.12 63.80 -20.67
CA THR A 220 -31.03 64.46 -22.02
C THR A 220 -30.33 63.55 -23.05
N SER A 221 -30.93 63.39 -24.23
CA SER A 221 -30.43 62.53 -25.33
C SER A 221 -30.08 63.32 -26.60
N ASN A 222 -28.99 62.93 -27.28
CA ASN A 222 -28.80 62.81 -28.75
C ASN A 222 -27.32 62.57 -29.06
N SER A 223 -26.88 61.95 -30.18
CA SER A 223 -27.49 61.67 -31.49
C SER A 223 -26.69 60.53 -32.18
N ALA A 224 -27.13 59.81 -33.22
CA ALA A 224 -28.42 59.73 -33.94
C ALA A 224 -28.46 58.43 -34.83
N THR A 225 -29.61 58.22 -35.50
CA THR A 225 -29.83 57.30 -36.65
C THR A 225 -30.13 55.82 -36.32
N GLY A 226 -31.40 55.41 -36.50
CA GLY A 226 -31.86 54.01 -36.59
C GLY A 226 -32.18 53.62 -38.05
N PRO A 227 -33.24 52.83 -38.37
CA PRO A 227 -34.20 52.14 -37.48
C PRO A 227 -34.58 50.68 -37.88
N ALA A 228 -35.07 49.88 -36.92
CA ALA A 228 -36.06 48.78 -37.06
C ALA A 228 -36.30 48.16 -35.66
N ILE A 229 -37.43 48.41 -34.99
CA ILE A 229 -38.67 47.60 -34.92
C ILE A 229 -38.51 46.07 -34.82
N ASP A 230 -39.33 45.31 -34.08
CA ASP A 230 -40.06 45.43 -32.80
C ASP A 230 -40.71 44.04 -32.54
N GLN A 231 -41.24 43.79 -31.33
CA GLN A 231 -42.05 42.62 -30.93
C GLN A 231 -41.27 41.28 -30.82
N GLY A 232 -41.35 40.50 -29.74
CA GLY A 232 -42.07 40.66 -28.48
C GLY A 232 -43.29 39.74 -28.35
N MET A 233 -43.08 38.48 -27.95
CA MET A 233 -44.18 37.60 -27.52
C MET A 233 -43.74 36.65 -26.40
N ARG A 234 -44.63 36.43 -25.43
CA ARG A 234 -44.45 35.48 -24.32
C ARG A 234 -45.23 34.20 -24.61
N VAL A 235 -44.58 33.05 -24.66
CA VAL A 235 -45.27 31.74 -24.67
C VAL A 235 -44.52 30.75 -23.78
N ALA A 236 -45.21 30.16 -22.81
CA ALA A 236 -44.71 29.00 -22.07
C ALA A 236 -45.07 27.72 -22.84
N PHE A 237 -44.14 26.78 -22.98
CA PHE A 237 -44.42 25.51 -23.65
C PHE A 237 -44.48 24.35 -22.66
N VAL A 238 -45.63 23.68 -22.63
CA VAL A 238 -45.89 22.51 -21.80
C VAL A 238 -45.63 21.25 -22.61
N GLY A 239 -44.83 20.34 -22.05
CA GLY A 239 -44.92 18.89 -22.27
C GLY A 239 -44.68 18.31 -23.67
N SER A 240 -43.69 17.43 -23.78
CA SER A 240 -43.87 16.18 -24.54
C SER A 240 -42.99 15.08 -23.92
N PHE A 241 -43.59 13.93 -23.63
CA PHE A 241 -42.92 12.79 -22.99
C PHE A 241 -43.01 11.58 -23.93
N CYS A 242 -42.13 11.53 -24.92
CA CYS A 242 -42.12 10.47 -25.92
C CYS A 242 -41.35 9.23 -25.45
N LEU A 243 -42.07 8.10 -25.36
CA LEU A 243 -41.48 6.77 -25.23
C LEU A 243 -40.68 6.42 -26.50
N PHE A 244 -39.50 5.84 -26.32
CA PHE A 244 -38.83 5.05 -27.36
C PHE A 244 -38.43 3.69 -26.77
N ALA A 245 -39.24 2.69 -27.06
CA ALA A 245 -38.89 1.29 -26.91
C ALA A 245 -38.61 0.71 -28.30
N TRP A 246 -37.43 0.15 -28.51
CA TRP A 246 -37.09 -0.67 -29.68
C TRP A 246 -36.40 -1.94 -29.17
N GLY A 247 -36.99 -3.10 -29.46
CA GLY A 247 -36.32 -4.38 -29.35
C GLY A 247 -35.63 -4.74 -30.67
N PHE A 248 -34.69 -5.67 -30.63
CA PHE A 248 -34.12 -6.29 -31.83
C PHE A 248 -34.06 -7.80 -31.66
N LEU A 249 -34.17 -8.48 -32.81
CA LEU A 249 -34.15 -9.94 -33.07
C LEU A 249 -33.30 -10.79 -32.12
#